data_AF-A0A1M6UUS0-F1
#
_entry.id   AF-A0A1M6UUS0-F1
#
_cell.length_a   1.000
_cell.length_b   1.000
_cell.length_c   1.000
_cell.angle_alpha   90.00
_cell.angle_beta   90.00
_cell.angle_gamma   90.00
#
_symmetry.space_group_name_H-M   'P 1'
#
loop_
_entity.id
_entity.type
_entity.pdbx_description
1 polymer ?
#
loop_
_entity_poly.entity_id
_entity_poly.type
_entity_poly.pdbx_seq_one_letter_code
_entity_poly.pdbx_strand_id
1 'polypeptide(L)'
;MPTSEHKFSIEELLTALIRDKGIHEGFWALNVEFSATGATVKPQDNPARTLPGLIVSMNSATLIPAASAAAGAVDAAVVNPARAWRAQNRFAPKGSRQGRFSRPSFSPRIRKTGTLS
;
A
#
# COMPACT_ATOMS: atom_id res chain seq x y z
N MET A 1 -4.32 26.46 2.93
CA MET A 1 -4.74 25.35 3.81
C MET A 1 -3.52 24.90 4.59
N PRO A 2 -3.56 24.75 5.92
CA PRO A 2 -2.40 24.25 6.65
C PRO A 2 -2.28 22.77 6.34
N THR A 3 -1.25 22.40 5.57
CA THR A 3 -0.84 21.00 5.43
C THR A 3 -0.39 20.55 6.82
N SER A 4 -1.22 19.75 7.50
CA SER A 4 -0.80 19.10 8.73
C SER A 4 0.32 18.14 8.35
N GLU A 5 1.55 18.50 8.67
CA GLU A 5 2.69 17.62 8.50
C GLU A 5 2.56 16.49 9.52
N HIS A 6 2.51 15.26 9.03
CA HIS A 6 2.44 14.07 9.88
C HIS A 6 3.80 13.36 9.83
N LYS A 7 4.50 13.39 10.95
CA LYS A 7 5.76 12.68 11.13
C LYS A 7 5.47 11.26 11.58
N PHE A 8 6.07 10.29 10.89
CA PHE A 8 6.01 8.88 11.25
C PHE A 8 7.40 8.39 11.64
N SER A 9 7.47 7.54 12.66
CA SER A 9 8.64 6.74 12.96
C SER A 9 8.83 5.61 11.93
N ILE A 10 10.04 5.05 11.86
CA ILE A 10 10.33 3.89 10.99
C ILE A 10 9.47 2.69 11.39
N GLU A 11 9.21 2.49 12.68
CA GLU A 11 8.36 1.41 13.19
C GLU A 11 6.90 1.57 12.78
N GLU A 12 6.36 2.79 12.79
CA GLU A 12 5.01 3.07 12.29
C GLU A 12 4.89 2.84 10.79
N LEU A 13 5.91 3.26 10.02
CA LEU A 13 5.95 3.02 8.59
C LEU A 13 6.02 1.53 8.27
N LEU A 14 6.87 0.78 8.98
CA LEU A 14 6.97 -0.67 8.89
C LEU A 14 5.63 -1.34 9.21
N THR A 15 5.01 -0.95 10.31
CA THR A 15 3.71 -1.47 10.74
C THR A 15 2.63 -1.23 9.69
N ALA A 16 2.58 -0.03 9.11
CA ALA A 16 1.64 0.30 8.05
C ALA A 16 1.87 -0.56 6.79
N LEU A 17 3.13 -0.73 6.37
CA LEU A 17 3.48 -1.54 5.20
C LEU A 17 3.18 -3.04 5.40
N ILE A 18 3.48 -3.60 6.58
CA ILE A 18 3.18 -4.99 6.92
C ILE A 18 1.68 -5.25 6.87
N ARG A 19 0.88 -4.31 7.40
CA ARG A 19 -0.59 -4.39 7.36
C ARG A 19 -1.14 -4.25 5.95
N ASP A 20 -0.64 -3.28 5.17
CA ASP A 20 -1.03 -3.07 3.77
C ASP A 20 -0.77 -4.32 2.92
N LYS A 21 0.37 -4.99 3.12
CA LYS A 21 0.73 -6.21 2.39
C LYS A 21 0.07 -7.48 2.92
N GLY A 22 -0.71 -7.41 4.00
CA GLY A 22 -1.34 -8.58 4.60
C GLY A 22 -0.33 -9.61 5.11
N ILE A 23 0.84 -9.15 5.56
CA ILE A 23 1.88 -10.01 6.10
C ILE A 23 1.55 -10.24 7.58
N HIS A 24 1.50 -11.50 8.00
CA HIS A 24 1.01 -11.88 9.33
C HIS A 24 2.05 -12.59 10.21
N GLU A 25 3.20 -12.95 9.67
CA GLU A 25 4.20 -13.78 10.34
C GLU A 25 5.61 -13.33 9.98
N GLY A 26 6.56 -13.63 10.88
CA GLY A 26 7.97 -13.33 10.71
C GLY A 26 8.37 -11.92 11.14
N PHE A 27 9.68 -11.70 11.24
CA PHE A 27 10.27 -10.38 11.49
C PHE A 27 10.57 -9.71 10.17
N TRP A 28 10.26 -8.42 10.08
CA TRP A 28 10.43 -7.63 8.86
C TRP A 28 11.17 -6.33 9.16
N ALA A 29 12.11 -5.98 8.30
CA ALA A 29 12.88 -4.76 8.40
C ALA A 29 12.73 -3.92 7.14
N LEU A 30 13.02 -2.61 7.26
CA LEU A 30 13.03 -1.69 6.15
C LEU A 30 14.47 -1.51 5.69
N ASN A 31 14.78 -2.00 4.50
CA ASN A 31 16.04 -1.73 3.84
C ASN A 31 15.89 -0.45 2.99
N VAL A 32 16.65 0.58 3.33
CA VAL A 32 16.66 1.86 2.62
C VAL A 32 17.98 1.98 1.89
N GLU A 33 17.90 2.19 0.58
CA GLU A 33 19.06 2.34 -0.27
C GLU A 33 19.35 3.81 -0.50
N PHE A 34 20.57 4.24 -0.16
CA PHE A 34 21.04 5.60 -0.41
C PHE A 34 22.17 5.60 -1.44
N SER A 35 22.11 6.56 -2.37
CA SER A 35 23.23 6.93 -3.21
C SER A 35 23.85 8.24 -2.71
N ALA A 36 25.17 8.24 -2.54
CA ALA A 36 25.93 9.41 -2.13
C ALA A 36 26.91 9.78 -3.24
N THR A 37 26.79 10.99 -3.79
CA THR A 37 27.65 11.49 -4.85
C THR A 37 28.39 12.71 -4.35
N GLY A 38 29.72 12.64 -4.36
CA GLY A 38 30.58 13.80 -4.14
C GLY A 38 30.49 14.73 -5.34
N ALA A 39 30.21 16.01 -5.09
CA ALA A 39 30.08 17.02 -6.13
C ALA A 39 30.91 18.25 -5.79
N THR A 40 31.28 18.98 -6.82
CA THR A 40 31.85 20.31 -6.66
C THR A 40 30.71 21.32 -6.81
N VAL A 41 30.49 22.14 -5.78
CA VAL A 41 29.42 23.14 -5.76
C VAL A 41 29.99 24.54 -5.79
N LYS A 42 29.36 25.40 -6.60
CA LYS A 42 29.62 26.84 -6.65
C LYS A 42 28.46 27.54 -5.94
N PRO A 43 28.69 28.11 -4.73
CA PRO A 43 27.66 28.82 -4.00
C PRO A 43 27.14 30.02 -4.80
N GLN A 44 25.83 30.30 -4.72
CA GLN A 44 25.22 31.40 -5.47
C GLN A 44 25.77 32.78 -5.06
N ASP A 45 26.18 32.92 -3.81
CA ASP A 45 26.76 34.12 -3.20
C ASP A 45 28.17 34.44 -3.70
N ASN A 46 28.91 33.44 -4.21
CA ASN A 46 30.22 33.67 -4.83
C ASN A 46 30.56 32.59 -5.87
N PRO A 47 30.22 32.79 -7.15
CA PRO A 47 30.44 31.80 -8.21
C PRO A 47 31.92 31.56 -8.55
N ALA A 48 32.84 32.40 -8.06
CA ALA A 48 34.29 32.17 -8.19
C ALA A 48 34.82 31.18 -7.12
N ARG A 49 34.06 30.95 -6.04
CA ARG A 49 34.42 30.02 -4.98
C ARG A 49 33.93 28.61 -5.33
N THR A 50 34.78 27.63 -5.08
CA THR A 50 34.49 26.21 -5.30
C THR A 50 34.53 25.48 -3.97
N LEU A 51 33.47 24.74 -3.63
CA LEU A 51 33.36 24.00 -2.38
C LEU A 51 33.09 22.52 -2.65
N PRO A 52 33.58 21.61 -1.78
CA PRO A 52 33.11 20.24 -1.78
C PRO A 52 31.65 20.20 -1.34
N GLY A 53 30.85 19.43 -2.06
CA GLY A 53 29.47 19.11 -1.72
C GLY A 53 29.23 17.62 -1.73
N LEU A 54 28.19 17.22 -1.04
CA LEU A 54 27.70 15.85 -1.00
C LEU A 54 26.22 15.87 -1.33
N ILE A 55 25.84 15.12 -2.35
CA ILE A 55 24.44 14.89 -2.70
C ILE A 55 24.08 13.50 -2.19
N VAL A 56 23.11 13.42 -1.29
CA VAL A 56 22.56 12.16 -0.80
C VAL A 56 21.16 12.00 -1.36
N SER A 57 20.91 10.90 -2.06
CA SER A 57 19.61 10.56 -2.62
C SER A 57 19.15 9.23 -2.05
N MET A 58 17.86 9.12 -1.75
CA MET A 58 17.24 7.85 -1.36
C MET A 58 16.70 7.18 -2.62
N ASN A 59 17.28 6.05 -3.00
CA ASN A 59 16.92 5.34 -4.23
C ASN A 59 15.65 4.51 -4.03
N SER A 60 15.60 3.77 -2.93
CA SER A 60 14.54 2.79 -2.68
C SER A 60 14.34 2.54 -1.19
N ALA A 61 13.13 2.10 -0.83
CA ALA A 61 12.79 1.57 0.49
C ALA A 61 12.07 0.23 0.28
N THR A 62 12.62 -0.83 0.83
CA THR A 62 12.21 -2.21 0.57
C THR A 62 11.95 -2.94 1.87
N LEU A 63 10.81 -3.65 1.93
CA LEU A 63 10.48 -4.49 3.06
C LEU A 63 11.19 -5.85 2.88
N ILE A 64 12.04 -6.24 3.83
CA ILE A 64 12.81 -7.48 3.76
C ILE A 64 12.56 -8.37 4.98
N PRO A 65 12.53 -9.71 4.81
CA PRO A 65 12.50 -10.62 5.95
C PRO A 65 13.77 -10.49 6.78
N ALA A 66 13.63 -10.43 8.10
CA ALA A 66 14.73 -10.43 9.05
C ALA A 66 14.82 -11.79 9.75
N ALA A 67 16.05 -12.28 9.96
CA ALA A 67 16.29 -13.58 10.57
C ALA A 67 15.91 -13.65 12.07
N SER A 68 15.80 -12.51 12.75
CA SER A 68 15.44 -12.42 14.17
C SER A 68 14.89 -11.03 14.50
N ALA A 69 14.55 -10.79 15.78
CA ALA A 69 14.20 -9.51 16.37
C ALA A 69 15.39 -8.53 16.42
N ALA A 70 16.14 -8.43 15.32
CA ALA A 70 17.23 -7.48 15.16
C ALA A 70 16.70 -6.05 15.38
N ALA A 71 17.57 -5.16 15.87
CA ALA A 71 17.21 -3.78 16.12
C ALA A 71 16.61 -3.14 14.85
N GLY A 72 15.37 -2.63 14.94
CA GLY A 72 14.64 -2.05 13.81
C GLY A 72 13.79 -3.02 12.99
N ALA A 73 13.75 -4.31 13.34
CA ALA A 73 12.81 -5.27 12.77
C ALA A 73 11.49 -5.32 13.58
N VAL A 74 10.37 -5.43 12.89
CA VAL A 74 9.01 -5.50 13.46
C VAL A 74 8.45 -6.90 13.26
N ASP A 75 7.86 -7.47 14.31
CA ASP A 75 7.15 -8.74 14.25
C ASP A 75 5.76 -8.56 13.62
N ALA A 76 5.55 -9.16 12.45
CA ALA A 76 4.27 -9.12 11.75
C ALA A 76 3.14 -9.79 12.52
N ALA A 77 3.42 -10.80 13.35
CA ALA A 77 2.40 -11.48 14.15
C ALA A 77 1.84 -10.58 15.25
N VAL A 78 2.65 -9.65 15.77
CA VAL A 78 2.23 -8.67 16.77
C VAL A 78 1.41 -7.56 16.12
N VAL A 79 1.88 -7.02 15.00
CA VAL A 79 1.25 -5.84 14.39
C VAL A 79 0.07 -6.18 13.47
N ASN A 80 0.01 -7.41 12.94
CA ASN A 80 -1.03 -7.88 12.02
C ASN A 80 -1.39 -9.36 12.26
N PRO A 81 -1.99 -9.70 13.41
CA PRO A 81 -2.27 -11.09 13.77
C PRO A 81 -3.27 -11.78 12.83
N ALA A 82 -2.89 -12.94 12.27
CA ALA A 82 -3.72 -13.74 11.36
C ALA A 82 -5.09 -14.15 11.94
N ARG A 83 -5.20 -14.25 13.27
CA ARG A 83 -6.45 -14.63 13.95
C ARG A 83 -7.52 -13.57 13.83
N ALA A 84 -7.15 -12.29 13.82
CA ALA A 84 -8.08 -11.18 13.63
C ALA A 84 -8.67 -11.20 12.21
N TRP A 85 -7.83 -11.43 11.20
CA TRP A 85 -8.24 -11.60 9.80
C TRP A 85 -9.21 -12.78 9.61
N ARG A 86 -8.86 -13.95 10.18
CA ARG A 86 -9.70 -15.16 10.11
C ARG A 86 -11.02 -15.01 10.86
N ALA A 87 -11.07 -14.23 11.94
CA ALA A 87 -12.30 -13.94 12.66
C ALA A 87 -13.22 -13.04 11.81
N GLN A 88 -12.70 -11.93 11.26
CA GLN A 88 -13.48 -11.03 10.40
C GLN A 88 -14.10 -11.75 9.19
N ASN A 89 -13.35 -12.63 8.52
CA ASN A 89 -13.88 -13.39 7.38
C ASN A 89 -14.89 -14.49 7.78
N ARG A 90 -14.88 -14.96 9.04
CA ARG A 90 -15.89 -15.91 9.54
C ARG A 90 -17.21 -15.25 9.93
N PHE A 91 -17.17 -13.97 10.32
CA PHE A 91 -18.36 -13.19 10.67
C PHE A 91 -18.96 -12.44 9.47
N ALA A 92 -18.35 -12.53 8.28
CA ALA A 92 -19.02 -12.14 7.04
C ALA A 92 -20.32 -12.97 6.91
N PRO A 93 -21.50 -12.33 6.82
CA PRO A 93 -22.77 -13.04 6.81
C PRO A 93 -22.84 -13.93 5.56
N LYS A 94 -22.76 -15.25 5.79
CA LYS A 94 -22.96 -16.29 4.78
C LYS A 94 -24.45 -16.34 4.45
N GLY A 95 -24.95 -15.38 3.69
CA GLY A 95 -26.39 -15.30 3.44
C GLY A 95 -26.89 -14.08 2.68
N SER A 96 -26.52 -13.94 1.41
CA SER A 96 -27.48 -13.45 0.42
C SER A 96 -27.83 -14.63 -0.48
N ARG A 97 -28.80 -15.44 -0.04
CA ARG A 97 -29.59 -16.26 -0.97
C ARG A 97 -30.22 -15.25 -1.94
N GLN A 98 -29.63 -15.12 -3.12
CA GLN A 98 -30.31 -14.50 -4.25
C GLN A 98 -31.56 -15.32 -4.48
N GLY A 99 -32.69 -14.74 -4.06
CA GLY A 99 -34.01 -15.26 -4.32
C GLY A 99 -34.09 -15.56 -5.81
N ARG A 100 -34.38 -16.82 -6.10
CA ARG A 100 -34.80 -17.32 -7.39
C ARG A 100 -36.04 -16.52 -7.81
N PHE A 101 -35.83 -15.39 -8.47
CA PHE A 101 -36.87 -14.74 -9.24
C PHE A 101 -37.10 -15.60 -10.48
N SER A 102 -38.10 -16.47 -10.39
CA SER A 102 -38.71 -17.13 -11.53
C SER A 102 -39.13 -16.07 -12.52
N ARG A 103 -38.39 -15.96 -13.64
CA ARG A 103 -38.80 -15.18 -14.81
C ARG A 103 -40.06 -15.82 -15.39
N PRO A 104 -41.20 -15.11 -15.50
CA PRO A 104 -42.26 -15.58 -16.38
C PRO A 104 -41.77 -15.43 -17.82
N SER A 105 -41.79 -16.55 -18.56
CA SER A 105 -41.55 -16.62 -19.99
C SER A 105 -42.62 -15.80 -20.73
N PHE A 106 -42.28 -14.58 -21.13
CA PHE A 106 -43.12 -13.77 -22.01
C PHE A 106 -42.74 -14.08 -23.47
N SER A 107 -43.57 -14.89 -24.13
CA SER A 107 -43.49 -15.10 -25.59
C SER A 107 -43.94 -13.83 -26.32
N PRO A 108 -43.13 -13.26 -27.22
CA PRO A 108 -43.58 -12.14 -28.04
C PRO A 108 -44.52 -12.62 -29.15
N ARG A 109 -45.80 -12.24 -29.06
CA ARG A 109 -46.78 -12.41 -30.14
C ARG A 109 -46.60 -11.29 -31.17
N ILE A 110 -46.06 -11.65 -32.32
CA ILE A 110 -45.88 -10.79 -33.49
C ILE A 110 -47.24 -10.21 -33.92
N ARG A 111 -47.37 -8.88 -33.98
CA ARG A 111 -48.40 -8.20 -34.79
C ARG A 111 -47.72 -7.43 -35.92
N LYS A 112 -47.99 -7.86 -37.15
CA LYS A 112 -47.81 -7.08 -38.38
C LYS A 112 -48.92 -6.03 -38.47
N THR A 113 -48.55 -4.78 -38.72
CA THR A 113 -49.32 -3.69 -39.37
C THR A 113 -48.40 -2.46 -39.31
N GLY A 114 -48.10 -1.66 -40.32
CA GLY A 114 -48.59 -1.48 -41.69
C GLY A 114 -48.11 -0.07 -42.06
N THR A 115 -47.26 0.04 -43.07
CA THR A 115 -46.62 1.30 -43.50
C THR A 115 -47.63 2.15 -44.26
N LEU A 116 -47.81 3.40 -43.81
CA LEU A 116 -48.48 4.46 -44.55
C LEU A 116 -47.43 5.26 -45.34
N SER A 117 -47.66 5.44 -46.63
CA SER A 117 -47.12 6.52 -47.47
C SER A 117 -48.23 6.92 -48.45
#